data_AF-A0A7S7NRA9-F1
#
_entry.id   AF-A0A7S7NRA9-F1
#
_cell.length_a   1.000
_cell.length_b   1.000
_cell.length_c   1.000
_cell.angle_alpha   90.00
_cell.angle_beta   90.00
_cell.angle_gamma   90.00
#
_symmetry.space_group_name_H-M   'P 1'
#
loop_
_entity.id
_entity.type
_entity.pdbx_description
1 polymer ?
#
loop_
_entity_poly.entity_id
_entity_poly.type
_entity_poly.pdbx_seq_one_letter_code
_entity_poly.pdbx_strand_id
1 'polypeptide(L)'
;MKKSAKPNEANTTSGEGAESDGMTAKSQTELFAQAMKSFTSGDYRAAADVFEQASQGPSIAVNESAQMYKRMCQQRIEREAPQLRTAEDHYNFAVGLMNAGKYVDARKHLETAVDAGSESLHLYALVIVEGMTGAIDSAARHLRKAIQADRGLRSIARTDADFQPLLQHPQIREVLAADPQPAE
;
A
#
# COMPACT_ATOMS: atom_id res chain seq x y z
N MET A 1 -76.64 -3.56 47.28
CA MET A 1 -76.56 -4.95 46.79
C MET A 1 -75.59 -5.01 45.61
N LYS A 2 -74.53 -5.84 45.73
CA LYS A 2 -73.75 -6.64 44.74
C LYS A 2 -73.81 -6.17 43.25
N LYS A 3 -72.73 -6.12 42.44
CA LYS A 3 -71.57 -7.01 42.32
C LYS A 3 -70.52 -6.42 41.34
N SER A 4 -69.27 -6.84 41.51
CA SER A 4 -68.01 -6.49 40.84
C SER A 4 -67.82 -7.01 39.40
N ALA A 5 -66.97 -6.35 38.59
CA ALA A 5 -66.02 -6.98 37.64
C ALA A 5 -64.99 -5.95 37.07
N LYS A 6 -63.71 -6.29 37.17
CA LYS A 6 -62.51 -5.83 36.39
C LYS A 6 -61.87 -7.14 35.84
N PRO A 7 -60.83 -7.18 34.96
CA PRO A 7 -60.14 -6.18 34.10
C PRO A 7 -59.87 -6.74 32.66
N ASN A 8 -58.79 -6.28 31.99
CA ASN A 8 -58.12 -6.73 30.73
C ASN A 8 -58.56 -6.09 29.39
N GLU A 9 -57.71 -5.84 28.39
CA GLU A 9 -56.26 -5.68 28.18
C GLU A 9 -56.09 -5.24 26.70
N ALA A 10 -54.96 -4.60 26.36
CA ALA A 10 -54.31 -4.53 25.04
C ALA A 10 -55.04 -3.90 23.83
N ASN A 11 -54.47 -2.81 23.29
CA ASN A 11 -53.72 -2.82 22.02
C ASN A 11 -53.12 -1.42 21.81
N THR A 12 -51.83 -1.19 22.08
CA THR A 12 -50.70 -1.34 21.13
C THR A 12 -50.97 -0.69 19.77
N THR A 13 -50.35 0.46 19.54
CA THR A 13 -49.81 0.77 18.20
C THR A 13 -48.43 1.35 18.43
N SER A 14 -47.47 0.43 18.35
CA SER A 14 -46.05 0.67 18.26
C SER A 14 -45.79 1.63 17.10
N GLY A 15 -45.34 2.83 17.44
CA GLY A 15 -44.45 3.59 16.58
C GLY A 15 -43.02 3.16 16.93
N GLU A 16 -42.61 1.99 16.46
CA GLU A 16 -41.19 1.64 16.36
C GLU A 16 -40.58 2.59 15.33
N GLY A 17 -40.14 3.76 15.82
CA GLY A 17 -39.16 4.56 15.12
C GLY A 17 -37.90 3.72 15.03
N ALA A 18 -37.51 3.42 13.79
CA ALA A 18 -36.25 2.78 13.46
C ALA A 18 -35.12 3.42 14.28
N GLU A 19 -34.59 2.65 15.23
CA GLU A 19 -33.33 2.98 15.88
C GLU A 19 -32.30 3.08 14.75
N SER A 20 -31.77 4.29 14.55
CA SER A 20 -30.60 4.48 13.72
C SER A 20 -29.54 3.51 14.21
N ASP A 21 -28.99 2.69 13.32
CA ASP A 21 -27.91 1.73 13.54
C ASP A 21 -26.58 2.50 13.80
N GLY A 22 -26.63 3.39 14.79
CA GLY A 22 -25.60 4.34 15.16
C GLY A 22 -24.82 3.80 16.34
N MET A 23 -23.51 3.99 16.29
CA MET A 23 -22.62 3.58 17.36
C MET A 23 -23.08 4.15 18.72
N THR A 24 -23.34 3.27 19.69
CA THR A 24 -23.68 3.68 21.05
C THR A 24 -22.43 4.10 21.82
N ALA A 25 -22.57 4.88 22.88
CA ALA A 25 -21.44 5.24 23.75
C ALA A 25 -20.76 4.01 24.39
N LYS A 26 -21.54 2.94 24.66
CA LYS A 26 -21.02 1.68 25.18
C LYS A 26 -20.16 0.96 24.14
N SER A 27 -20.69 0.75 22.94
CA SER A 27 -19.95 0.08 21.86
C SER A 27 -18.72 0.89 21.42
N GLN A 28 -18.80 2.23 21.47
CA GLN A 28 -17.65 3.10 21.26
C GLN A 28 -16.53 2.87 22.29
N THR A 29 -16.90 2.73 23.58
CA THR A 29 -15.93 2.46 24.65
C THR A 29 -15.32 1.07 24.52
N GLU A 30 -16.11 0.07 24.08
CA GLU A 30 -15.63 -1.28 23.80
C GLU A 30 -14.63 -1.31 22.63
N LEU A 31 -14.89 -0.57 21.54
CA LEU A 31 -13.94 -0.38 20.44
C LEU A 31 -12.65 0.28 20.92
N PHE A 32 -12.75 1.31 21.76
CA PHE A 32 -11.57 1.95 22.34
C PHE A 32 -10.74 0.97 23.17
N ALA A 33 -11.38 0.16 24.02
CA ALA A 33 -10.71 -0.86 24.83
C ALA A 33 -10.06 -1.95 23.95
N GLN A 34 -10.73 -2.35 22.86
CA GLN A 34 -10.18 -3.29 21.88
C GLN A 34 -8.93 -2.70 21.18
N ALA A 35 -8.99 -1.45 20.72
CA ALA A 35 -7.86 -0.76 20.10
C ALA A 35 -6.68 -0.65 21.07
N MET A 36 -6.94 -0.37 22.34
CA MET A 36 -5.92 -0.34 23.39
C MET A 36 -5.22 -1.69 23.59
N LYS A 37 -5.95 -2.80 23.49
CA LYS A 37 -5.34 -4.14 23.55
C LYS A 37 -4.32 -4.32 22.42
N SER A 38 -4.71 -4.02 21.18
CA SER A 38 -3.81 -4.09 20.01
C SER A 38 -2.62 -3.12 20.14
N PHE A 39 -2.85 -1.91 20.66
CA PHE A 39 -1.80 -0.93 20.91
C PHE A 39 -0.75 -1.44 21.90
N THR A 40 -1.19 -2.06 22.99
CA THR A 40 -0.27 -2.60 24.01
C THR A 40 0.47 -3.85 23.56
N SER A 41 -0.09 -4.64 22.64
CA SER A 41 0.61 -5.78 22.03
C SER A 41 1.57 -5.38 20.91
N GLY A 42 1.63 -4.08 20.56
CA GLY A 42 2.48 -3.57 19.48
C GLY A 42 1.90 -3.72 18.08
N ASP A 43 0.66 -4.18 17.94
CA ASP A 43 -0.01 -4.26 16.64
C ASP A 43 -0.62 -2.90 16.29
N TYR A 44 0.24 -1.96 15.91
CA TYR A 44 -0.13 -0.58 15.63
C TYR A 44 -1.04 -0.45 14.42
N ARG A 45 -0.93 -1.36 13.43
CA ARG A 45 -1.78 -1.35 12.24
C ARG A 45 -3.22 -1.68 12.61
N ALA A 46 -3.44 -2.80 13.29
CA ALA A 46 -4.77 -3.17 13.75
C ALA A 46 -5.33 -2.15 14.75
N ALA A 47 -4.48 -1.61 15.63
CA ALA A 47 -4.91 -0.59 16.58
C ALA A 47 -5.41 0.70 15.89
N ALA A 48 -4.71 1.19 14.85
CA ALA A 48 -5.07 2.40 14.14
C ALA A 48 -6.47 2.32 13.50
N ASP A 49 -6.80 1.19 12.87
CA ASP A 49 -8.09 0.96 12.21
C ASP A 49 -9.25 0.95 13.22
N VAL A 50 -9.04 0.37 14.40
CA VAL A 50 -10.07 0.31 15.46
C VAL A 50 -10.19 1.67 16.18
N PHE A 51 -9.09 2.38 16.40
CA PHE A 51 -9.14 3.75 16.92
C PHE A 51 -9.87 4.71 15.96
N GLU A 52 -9.73 4.53 14.65
CA GLU A 52 -10.50 5.30 13.67
C GLU A 52 -12.01 5.09 13.84
N GLN A 53 -12.46 3.86 14.00
CA GLN A 53 -13.88 3.56 14.26
C GLN A 53 -14.35 4.14 15.60
N ALA A 54 -13.58 3.97 16.67
CA ALA A 54 -13.89 4.51 17.99
C ALA A 54 -14.00 6.05 18.00
N SER A 55 -13.35 6.72 17.04
CA SER A 55 -13.36 8.18 16.91
C SER A 55 -14.59 8.78 16.24
N GLN A 56 -15.49 7.93 15.72
CA GLN A 56 -16.72 8.34 15.04
C GLN A 56 -17.97 8.18 15.91
N GLY A 57 -17.79 7.83 17.18
CA GLY A 57 -18.90 7.60 18.10
C GLY A 57 -19.42 8.89 18.76
N PRO A 58 -20.48 8.77 19.58
CA PRO A 58 -21.19 9.91 20.16
C PRO A 58 -20.42 10.61 21.30
N SER A 59 -19.46 9.94 21.94
CA SER A 59 -18.66 10.52 23.03
C SER A 59 -17.47 11.30 22.49
N ILE A 60 -17.50 12.62 22.66
CA ILE A 60 -16.44 13.54 22.19
C ILE A 60 -15.10 13.24 22.88
N ALA A 61 -15.09 12.95 24.18
CA ALA A 61 -13.86 12.67 24.92
C ALA A 61 -13.16 11.38 24.42
N VAL A 62 -13.96 10.36 24.04
CA VAL A 62 -13.43 9.14 23.43
C VAL A 62 -12.94 9.43 22.01
N ASN A 63 -13.60 10.32 21.26
CA ASN A 63 -13.15 10.73 19.93
C ASN A 63 -11.76 11.39 19.96
N GLU A 64 -11.57 12.36 20.85
CA GLU A 64 -10.28 13.05 21.00
C GLU A 64 -9.17 12.08 21.40
N SER A 65 -9.45 11.20 22.36
CA SER A 65 -8.51 10.16 22.80
C SER A 65 -8.16 9.19 21.66
N ALA A 66 -9.17 8.68 20.97
CA ALA A 66 -8.99 7.74 19.87
C ALA A 66 -8.18 8.35 18.72
N GLN A 67 -8.43 9.62 18.37
CA GLN A 67 -7.64 10.35 17.39
C GLN A 67 -6.18 10.53 17.82
N MET A 68 -5.92 10.82 19.09
CA MET A 68 -4.56 10.90 19.63
C MET A 68 -3.82 9.55 19.47
N TYR A 69 -4.43 8.46 19.90
CA TYR A 69 -3.82 7.13 19.80
C TYR A 69 -3.66 6.65 18.36
N LYS A 70 -4.62 6.97 17.46
CA LYS A 70 -4.49 6.73 16.02
C LYS A 70 -3.22 7.39 15.47
N ARG A 71 -2.98 8.67 15.79
CA ARG A 71 -1.76 9.39 15.37
C ARG A 71 -0.49 8.76 15.94
N MET A 72 -0.51 8.30 17.20
CA MET A 72 0.63 7.58 17.78
C MET A 72 0.90 6.27 17.04
N CYS A 73 -0.14 5.51 16.70
CA CYS A 73 -0.01 4.28 15.90
C CYS A 73 0.61 4.60 14.54
N GLN A 74 0.08 5.59 13.83
CA GLN A 74 0.60 6.05 12.54
C GLN A 74 2.08 6.45 12.62
N GLN A 75 2.46 7.23 13.63
CA GLN A 75 3.86 7.63 13.82
C GLN A 75 4.78 6.42 14.09
N ARG A 76 4.32 5.40 14.82
CA ARG A 76 5.11 4.18 15.05
C ARG A 76 5.24 3.35 13.79
N ILE A 77 4.15 3.20 13.04
CA ILE A 77 4.15 2.52 11.73
C ILE A 77 5.12 3.21 10.77
N GLU A 78 5.09 4.54 10.69
CA GLU A 78 6.00 5.33 9.85
C GLU A 78 7.47 5.20 10.30
N ARG A 79 7.72 5.12 11.61
CA ARG A 79 9.09 4.91 12.14
C ARG A 79 9.62 3.51 11.84
N GLU A 80 8.76 2.51 11.88
CA GLU A 80 9.09 1.12 11.52
C GLU A 80 9.15 0.90 10.00
N ALA A 81 8.60 1.82 9.20
CA ALA A 81 8.74 1.77 7.76
C ALA A 81 10.22 1.89 7.38
N PRO A 82 10.66 1.17 6.32
CA PRO A 82 12.01 1.30 5.81
C PRO A 82 12.34 2.77 5.56
N GLN A 83 13.40 3.26 6.19
CA GLN A 83 13.89 4.63 6.02
C GLN A 83 14.68 4.71 4.71
N LEU A 84 13.97 4.83 3.60
CA LEU A 84 14.58 4.93 2.28
C LEU A 84 15.06 6.36 2.06
N ARG A 85 16.38 6.59 2.03
CA ARG A 85 16.97 7.93 1.93
C ARG A 85 17.87 8.08 0.71
N THR A 86 18.47 6.98 0.28
CA THR A 86 19.42 6.95 -0.83
C THR A 86 18.80 6.25 -2.04
N ALA A 87 19.35 6.49 -3.23
CA ALA A 87 18.97 5.76 -4.44
C ALA A 87 19.09 4.24 -4.22
N GLU A 88 20.16 3.81 -3.54
CA GLU A 88 20.44 2.41 -3.20
C GLU A 88 19.39 1.82 -2.24
N ASP A 89 18.90 2.58 -1.25
CA ASP A 89 17.82 2.09 -0.38
C ASP A 89 16.55 1.82 -1.18
N HIS A 90 16.19 2.77 -2.06
CA HIS A 90 15.02 2.65 -2.93
C HIS A 90 15.16 1.47 -3.90
N TYR A 91 16.34 1.28 -4.49
CA TYR A 91 16.64 0.14 -5.35
C TYR A 91 16.50 -1.19 -4.62
N ASN A 92 17.16 -1.36 -3.47
CA ASN A 92 17.10 -2.59 -2.68
C ASN A 92 15.68 -2.92 -2.22
N PHE A 93 14.92 -1.91 -1.80
CA PHE A 93 13.52 -2.09 -1.44
C PHE A 93 12.67 -2.52 -2.65
N ALA A 94 12.91 -1.93 -3.82
CA ALA A 94 12.22 -2.29 -5.05
C ALA A 94 12.52 -3.73 -5.48
N VAL A 95 13.75 -4.21 -5.36
CA VAL A 95 14.11 -5.61 -5.64
C VAL A 95 13.31 -6.56 -4.73
N GLY A 96 13.17 -6.22 -3.45
CA GLY A 96 12.31 -6.97 -2.52
C GLY A 96 10.85 -7.01 -2.97
N LEU A 97 10.32 -5.89 -3.47
CA LEU A 97 8.96 -5.81 -4.02
C LEU A 97 8.81 -6.62 -5.32
N MET A 98 9.81 -6.62 -6.21
CA MET A 98 9.83 -7.42 -7.44
C MET A 98 9.76 -8.91 -7.12
N ASN A 99 10.57 -9.38 -6.16
CA ASN A 99 10.55 -10.77 -5.70
C ASN A 99 9.19 -11.16 -5.09
N ALA A 100 8.47 -10.20 -4.51
CA ALA A 100 7.10 -10.38 -4.01
C ALA A 100 6.01 -10.23 -5.09
N GLY A 101 6.37 -10.03 -6.37
CA GLY A 101 5.44 -9.80 -7.48
C GLY A 101 4.74 -8.45 -7.47
N LYS A 102 5.18 -7.50 -6.61
CA LYS A 102 4.57 -6.18 -6.44
C LYS A 102 5.18 -5.15 -7.39
N TYR A 103 5.09 -5.41 -8.69
CA TYR A 103 5.75 -4.61 -9.72
C TYR A 103 5.31 -3.13 -9.75
N VAL A 104 4.02 -2.85 -9.51
CA VAL A 104 3.50 -1.47 -9.51
C VAL A 104 4.13 -0.61 -8.41
N ASP A 105 4.33 -1.18 -7.22
CA ASP A 105 4.98 -0.46 -6.13
C ASP A 105 6.49 -0.40 -6.31
N ALA A 106 7.11 -1.49 -6.79
CA ALA A 106 8.54 -1.51 -7.13
C ALA A 106 8.92 -0.39 -8.10
N ARG A 107 8.05 -0.12 -9.09
CA ARG A 107 8.25 0.92 -10.09
C ARG A 107 8.49 2.30 -9.46
N LYS A 108 7.66 2.69 -8.49
CA LYS A 108 7.74 4.01 -7.84
C LYS A 108 9.10 4.21 -7.16
N HIS A 109 9.60 3.16 -6.52
CA HIS A 109 10.90 3.19 -5.84
C HIS A 109 12.05 3.22 -6.85
N LEU A 110 11.97 2.47 -7.96
CA LEU A 110 12.99 2.50 -9.01
C LEU A 110 13.03 3.83 -9.75
N GLU A 111 11.88 4.45 -10.03
CA GLU A 111 11.83 5.81 -10.58
C GLU A 111 12.53 6.80 -9.64
N THR A 112 12.26 6.72 -8.33
CA THR A 112 12.95 7.55 -7.33
C THR A 112 14.47 7.29 -7.31
N ALA A 113 14.90 6.03 -7.40
CA ALA A 113 16.32 5.66 -7.42
C ALA A 113 17.03 6.21 -8.66
N VAL A 114 16.41 6.07 -9.84
CA VAL A 114 16.93 6.58 -11.12
C VAL A 114 17.02 8.10 -11.12
N ASP A 115 16.02 8.80 -10.56
CA ASP A 115 16.00 10.26 -10.46
C ASP A 115 17.06 10.79 -9.48
N ALA A 116 17.36 10.06 -8.40
CA ALA A 116 18.39 10.43 -7.42
C ALA A 116 19.82 10.11 -7.89
N GLY A 117 19.98 9.13 -8.78
CA GLY A 117 21.26 8.69 -9.32
C GLY A 117 21.05 7.56 -10.32
N SER A 118 21.06 7.91 -11.61
CA SER A 118 20.84 6.95 -12.70
C SER A 118 22.03 6.02 -12.87
N GLU A 119 22.05 4.90 -12.14
CA GLU A 119 22.98 3.80 -12.37
C GLU A 119 22.42 2.81 -13.40
N SER A 120 23.31 2.12 -14.11
CA SER A 120 22.93 1.16 -15.16
C SER A 120 22.05 0.04 -14.61
N LEU A 121 22.31 -0.41 -13.38
CA LEU A 121 21.51 -1.43 -12.67
C LEU A 121 20.14 -0.91 -12.22
N HIS A 122 20.04 0.33 -11.72
CA HIS A 122 18.76 0.95 -11.38
C HIS A 122 17.84 1.03 -12.61
N LEU A 123 18.40 1.49 -13.73
CA LEU A 123 17.70 1.54 -15.01
C LEU A 123 17.30 0.14 -15.48
N TYR A 124 18.19 -0.85 -15.37
CA TYR A 124 17.90 -2.22 -15.79
C TYR A 124 16.74 -2.85 -14.99
N ALA A 125 16.72 -2.68 -13.67
CA ALA A 125 15.59 -3.14 -12.85
C ALA A 125 14.29 -2.41 -13.22
N LEU A 126 14.34 -1.10 -13.52
CA LEU A 126 13.18 -0.35 -13.98
C LEU A 126 12.64 -0.90 -15.31
N VAL A 127 13.52 -1.29 -16.24
CA VAL A 127 13.11 -1.92 -17.51
C VAL A 127 12.31 -3.19 -17.27
N ILE A 128 12.76 -4.07 -16.37
CA ILE A 128 12.04 -5.32 -16.04
C ILE A 128 10.65 -4.99 -15.52
N VAL A 129 10.53 -4.06 -14.57
CA VAL A 129 9.26 -3.66 -13.98
C VAL A 129 8.31 -3.00 -15.00
N GLU A 130 8.83 -2.11 -15.84
CA GLU A 130 8.06 -1.49 -16.92
C GLU A 130 7.57 -2.55 -17.93
N GLY A 131 8.41 -3.53 -18.25
CA GLY A 131 8.04 -4.69 -19.06
C GLY A 131 6.89 -5.50 -18.46
N MET A 132 7.02 -5.88 -17.19
CA MET A 132 6.00 -6.66 -16.47
C MET A 132 4.67 -5.92 -16.31
N THR A 133 4.70 -4.58 -16.28
CA THR A 133 3.51 -3.74 -16.17
C THR A 133 2.98 -3.25 -17.53
N GLY A 134 3.57 -3.69 -18.64
CA GLY A 134 3.13 -3.37 -20.00
C GLY A 134 3.54 -2.00 -20.52
N ALA A 135 4.39 -1.26 -19.81
CA ALA A 135 4.95 0.03 -20.22
C ALA A 135 6.14 -0.13 -21.19
N ILE A 136 5.93 -0.88 -22.28
CA ILE A 136 6.98 -1.38 -23.18
C ILE A 136 7.80 -0.27 -23.83
N ASP A 137 7.17 0.84 -24.23
CA ASP A 137 7.91 1.94 -24.87
C ASP A 137 8.85 2.63 -23.89
N SER A 138 8.47 2.75 -22.62
CA SER A 138 9.36 3.25 -21.57
C SER A 138 10.49 2.26 -21.30
N ALA A 139 10.16 0.97 -21.18
CA ALA A 139 11.14 -0.10 -21.01
C ALA A 139 12.20 -0.07 -22.12
N ALA A 140 11.80 0.08 -23.38
CA ALA A 140 12.74 0.18 -24.50
C ALA A 140 13.62 1.43 -24.44
N ARG A 141 13.10 2.58 -23.99
CA ARG A 141 13.91 3.81 -23.81
C ARG A 141 14.92 3.64 -22.67
N HIS A 142 14.50 3.13 -21.51
CA HIS A 142 15.39 2.91 -20.38
C HIS A 142 16.42 1.82 -20.65
N LEU A 143 16.08 0.77 -21.40
CA LEU A 143 17.02 -0.27 -21.79
C LEU A 143 18.16 0.27 -22.67
N ARG A 144 17.85 1.18 -23.61
CA ARG A 144 18.88 1.87 -24.40
C ARG A 144 19.84 2.64 -23.49
N LYS A 145 19.32 3.40 -22.53
CA LYS A 145 20.14 4.15 -21.57
C LYS A 145 20.99 3.23 -20.69
N ALA A 146 20.41 2.15 -20.16
CA ALA A 146 21.11 1.17 -19.34
C ALA A 146 22.28 0.53 -20.11
N ILE A 147 22.06 0.12 -21.36
CA ILE A 147 23.09 -0.49 -22.23
C ILE A 147 24.15 0.53 -22.67
N GLN A 148 23.77 1.80 -22.84
CA GLN A 148 24.74 2.86 -23.13
C GLN A 148 25.68 3.08 -21.94
N ALA A 149 25.14 3.04 -20.71
CA ALA A 149 25.92 3.16 -19.48
C ALA A 149 26.78 1.92 -19.20
N ASP A 150 26.23 0.72 -19.40
CA ASP A 150 26.95 -0.55 -19.27
C ASP A 150 26.58 -1.50 -20.43
N ARG A 151 27.51 -1.65 -21.37
CA ARG A 151 27.31 -2.51 -22.56
C ARG A 151 27.14 -3.98 -22.21
N GLY A 152 27.65 -4.43 -21.05
CA GLY A 152 27.53 -5.80 -20.55
C GLY A 152 26.09 -6.22 -20.27
N LEU A 153 25.22 -5.26 -19.92
CA LEU A 153 23.80 -5.50 -19.67
C LEU A 153 23.07 -6.09 -20.88
N ARG A 154 23.55 -5.84 -22.11
CA ARG A 154 22.96 -6.46 -23.31
C ARG A 154 23.07 -7.99 -23.26
N SER A 155 24.23 -8.51 -22.85
CA SER A 155 24.45 -9.96 -22.75
C SER A 155 23.64 -10.54 -21.59
N ILE A 156 23.62 -9.83 -20.45
CA ILE A 156 22.83 -10.22 -19.26
C ILE A 156 21.34 -10.34 -19.64
N ALA A 157 20.75 -9.31 -20.26
CA ALA A 157 19.34 -9.29 -20.65
C ALA A 157 18.91 -10.47 -21.54
N ARG A 158 19.82 -10.99 -22.37
CA ARG A 158 19.51 -12.14 -23.25
C ARG A 158 19.42 -13.45 -22.49
N THR A 159 20.16 -13.59 -21.39
CA THR A 159 20.23 -14.83 -20.60
C THR A 159 19.45 -14.76 -19.30
N ASP A 160 19.09 -13.56 -18.85
CA ASP A 160 18.36 -13.32 -17.62
C ASP A 160 16.93 -13.85 -17.72
N ALA A 161 16.56 -14.70 -16.76
CA ALA A 161 15.25 -15.35 -16.68
C ALA A 161 14.12 -14.32 -16.46
N ASP A 162 14.37 -13.32 -15.62
CA ASP A 162 13.39 -12.28 -15.30
C ASP A 162 13.15 -11.36 -16.50
N PHE A 163 14.11 -11.28 -17.42
CA PHE A 163 14.01 -10.50 -18.64
C PHE A 163 13.32 -11.24 -19.79
N GLN A 164 13.30 -12.59 -19.78
CA GLN A 164 12.77 -13.37 -20.91
C GLN A 164 11.36 -12.98 -21.36
N PRO A 165 10.39 -12.69 -20.46
CA PRO A 165 9.05 -12.28 -20.87
C PRO A 165 9.05 -11.01 -21.75
N LEU A 166 10.02 -10.12 -21.60
CA LEU A 166 10.11 -8.89 -22.37
C LEU A 166 10.54 -9.15 -23.83
N LEU A 167 11.22 -10.27 -24.11
CA LEU A 167 11.73 -10.58 -25.45
C LEU A 167 10.62 -10.87 -26.48
N GLN A 168 9.37 -11.06 -26.04
CA GLN A 168 8.23 -11.15 -26.95
C GLN A 168 7.96 -9.82 -27.66
N HIS A 169 8.40 -8.69 -27.09
CA HIS A 169 8.13 -7.36 -27.61
C HIS A 169 9.18 -6.94 -28.66
N PRO A 170 8.77 -6.58 -29.89
CA PRO A 170 9.67 -6.12 -30.94
C PRO A 170 10.57 -4.96 -30.50
N GLN A 171 10.00 -3.96 -29.81
CA GLN A 171 10.75 -2.78 -29.35
C GLN A 171 11.94 -3.14 -28.45
N ILE A 172 11.81 -4.19 -27.63
CA ILE A 172 12.89 -4.65 -26.75
C ILE A 172 13.95 -5.40 -27.56
N ARG A 173 13.53 -6.30 -28.45
CA ARG A 173 14.46 -7.05 -29.32
C ARG A 173 15.29 -6.13 -30.22
N GLU A 174 14.69 -5.07 -30.75
CA GLU A 174 15.39 -4.06 -31.55
C GLU A 174 16.53 -3.39 -30.77
N VAL A 175 16.28 -3.03 -29.51
CA VAL A 175 17.32 -2.43 -28.64
C VAL A 175 18.47 -3.41 -28.39
N LEU A 176 18.16 -4.69 -28.19
CA LEU A 176 19.17 -5.72 -27.97
C LEU A 176 19.92 -6.08 -29.25
N ALA A 177 19.30 -5.97 -30.43
CA ALA A 177 19.90 -6.28 -31.72
C ALA A 177 20.76 -5.13 -32.27
N ALA A 178 20.41 -3.88 -31.96
CA ALA A 178 21.15 -2.72 -32.43
C ALA A 178 22.58 -2.69 -31.86
N ASP A 179 23.56 -2.52 -32.75
CA ASP A 179 24.93 -2.20 -32.35
C ASP A 179 24.99 -0.81 -31.69
N PRO A 180 25.87 -0.60 -30.69
CA PRO A 180 25.99 0.67 -30.01
C PRO A 180 26.36 1.76 -31.01
N GLN A 181 25.41 2.65 -31.31
CA GLN A 181 25.70 3.87 -32.06
C GLN A 181 26.72 4.69 -31.27
N PRO A 182 27.82 5.17 -31.90
CA PRO A 182 28.73 6.09 -31.24
C PRO A 182 27.94 7.34 -30.81
N ALA A 183 28.23 7.85 -29.62
CA ALA A 183 27.70 9.13 -29.18
C ALA A 183 28.24 10.22 -30.11
N GLU A 184 27.34 11.00 -30.73
CA GLU A 184 27.68 12.24 -31.45
C GLU A 184 28.15 13.34 -30.49
#